data_AF-A0A182W635-F1
#
_entry.id   AF-A0A182W635-F1
#
_cell.length_a   1.000
_cell.length_b   1.000
_cell.length_c   1.000
_cell.angle_alpha   90.00
_cell.angle_beta   90.00
_cell.angle_gamma   90.00
#
_symmetry.space_group_name_H-M   'P 1'
#
loop_
_entity.id
_entity.type
_entity.pdbx_description
1 polymer ?
#
loop_
_entity_poly.entity_id
_entity_poly.type
_entity_poly.pdbx_seq_one_letter_code
_entity_poly.pdbx_strand_id
1 'polypeptide(L)'
;MLFNRHLAYLYGLIISFFFFFFFFAAEAHRALELLEDYHSRLSTPQDRALRSAIERVIRIFKSRLFQALLDIQEFYELTLLDESKTVQQKTAETLLIASKWEQDNAIKANEVSMRGQARESLHVKSDPFYNV
;
A
#
# COMPACT_ATOMS: atom_id res chain seq x y z
N MET A 1 -22.88 -31.39 -15.39
CA MET A 1 -21.46 -31.18 -15.82
C MET A 1 -20.97 -29.73 -15.67
N LEU A 2 -21.83 -28.70 -15.65
CA LEU A 2 -21.42 -27.29 -15.47
C LEU A 2 -20.90 -26.94 -14.06
N PHE A 3 -21.37 -27.62 -13.02
CA PHE A 3 -20.99 -27.37 -11.61
C PHE A 3 -19.48 -27.56 -11.35
N ASN A 4 -18.85 -28.55 -12.00
CA ASN A 4 -17.41 -28.82 -11.85
C ASN A 4 -16.52 -27.76 -12.51
N ARG A 5 -17.00 -27.09 -13.58
CA ARG A 5 -16.24 -26.01 -14.23
C ARG A 5 -16.18 -24.78 -13.35
N HIS A 6 -17.30 -24.41 -12.72
CA HIS A 6 -17.38 -23.24 -11.84
C HIS A 6 -16.50 -23.40 -10.59
N LEU A 7 -16.50 -24.60 -9.99
CA LEU A 7 -15.61 -24.94 -8.88
C LEU A 7 -14.13 -24.87 -9.29
N ALA A 8 -13.76 -25.39 -10.47
CA ALA A 8 -12.37 -25.33 -10.95
C ALA A 8 -11.87 -23.88 -11.16
N TYR A 9 -12.73 -22.95 -11.61
CA TYR A 9 -12.37 -21.52 -11.70
C TYR A 9 -12.19 -20.88 -10.32
N LEU A 10 -13.06 -21.21 -9.37
CA LEU A 10 -12.94 -20.75 -7.98
C LEU A 10 -11.63 -21.23 -7.33
N TYR A 11 -11.29 -22.51 -7.47
CA TYR A 11 -10.02 -23.04 -6.98
C TYR A 11 -8.82 -22.41 -7.69
N GLY A 12 -8.88 -22.19 -9.00
CA GLY A 12 -7.83 -21.48 -9.75
C GLY A 12 -7.63 -20.05 -9.26
N LEU A 13 -8.72 -19.32 -9.00
CA LEU A 13 -8.68 -17.94 -8.54
C LEU A 13 -8.18 -17.82 -7.09
N ILE A 14 -8.55 -18.77 -6.23
CA ILE A 14 -8.04 -18.89 -4.86
C ILE A 14 -6.54 -19.21 -4.89
N ILE A 15 -6.10 -20.16 -5.70
CA ILE A 15 -4.68 -20.51 -5.83
C ILE A 15 -3.87 -19.34 -6.40
N SER A 16 -4.40 -18.64 -7.41
CA SER A 16 -3.77 -17.43 -7.95
C SER A 16 -3.72 -16.29 -6.93
N PHE A 17 -4.75 -16.13 -6.10
CA PHE A 17 -4.76 -15.15 -5.02
C PHE A 17 -3.76 -15.49 -3.92
N PHE A 18 -3.68 -16.75 -3.50
CA PHE A 18 -2.68 -17.22 -2.55
C PHE A 18 -1.25 -17.10 -3.11
N PHE A 19 -1.06 -17.40 -4.39
CA PHE A 19 0.23 -17.26 -5.06
C PHE A 19 0.63 -15.78 -5.22
N PHE A 20 -0.32 -14.91 -5.59
CA PHE A 20 -0.11 -13.47 -5.65
C PHE A 20 0.18 -12.88 -4.27
N PHE A 21 -0.55 -13.31 -3.23
CA PHE A 21 -0.31 -12.93 -1.84
C PHE A 21 1.08 -13.38 -1.36
N PHE A 22 1.46 -14.63 -1.64
CA PHE A 22 2.78 -15.16 -1.30
C PHE A 22 3.91 -14.43 -2.05
N PHE A 23 3.71 -14.16 -3.33
CA PHE A 23 4.66 -13.44 -4.18
C PHE A 23 4.80 -11.96 -3.76
N PHE A 24 3.69 -11.28 -3.47
CA PHE A 24 3.69 -9.89 -3.02
C PHE A 24 4.28 -9.74 -1.62
N ALA A 25 3.99 -10.68 -0.71
CA ALA A 25 4.63 -10.75 0.59
C ALA A 25 6.14 -10.92 0.48
N ALA A 26 6.62 -11.77 -0.44
CA ALA A 26 8.04 -11.98 -0.67
C ALA A 26 8.76 -10.70 -1.17
N GLU A 27 8.16 -9.96 -2.10
CA GLU A 27 8.77 -8.73 -2.64
C GLU A 27 8.82 -7.61 -1.60
N ALA A 28 7.73 -7.42 -0.84
CA ALA A 28 7.70 -6.47 0.27
C ALA A 28 8.70 -6.86 1.38
N HIS A 29 8.89 -8.16 1.61
CA HIS A 29 9.85 -8.67 2.58
C HIS A 29 11.29 -8.33 2.19
N ARG A 30 11.65 -8.50 0.92
CA ARG A 30 13.01 -8.19 0.42
C ARG A 30 13.39 -6.72 0.55
N ALA A 31 12.47 -5.81 0.22
CA ALA A 31 12.72 -4.37 0.40
C ALA A 31 12.88 -3.99 1.88
N LEU A 32 12.13 -4.66 2.75
CA LEU A 32 12.16 -4.41 4.18
C LEU A 32 13.40 -5.02 4.85
N GLU A 33 13.86 -6.17 4.37
CA GLU A 33 15.10 -6.84 4.77
C GLU A 33 16.30 -5.94 4.55
N LEU A 34 16.42 -5.29 3.39
CA LEU A 34 17.51 -4.32 3.12
C LEU A 34 17.52 -3.16 4.12
N LEU A 35 16.33 -2.71 4.54
CA LEU A 35 16.18 -1.59 5.48
C LEU A 35 16.48 -2.03 6.92
N GLU A 36 16.09 -3.25 7.29
CA GLU A 36 16.43 -3.88 8.57
C GLU A 36 17.94 -4.20 8.67
N ASP A 37 18.56 -4.62 7.56
CA ASP A 37 20.01 -4.83 7.42
C ASP A 37 20.80 -3.54 7.59
N TYR A 38 20.33 -2.45 6.99
CA TYR A 38 20.97 -1.15 7.20
C TYR A 38 20.79 -0.67 8.65
N HIS A 39 19.60 -0.85 9.22
CA HIS A 39 19.32 -0.54 10.62
C HIS A 39 20.21 -1.32 11.59
N SER A 40 20.49 -2.61 11.33
CA SER A 40 21.34 -3.45 12.18
C SER A 40 22.82 -3.05 12.17
N ARG A 41 23.29 -2.45 11.06
CA ARG A 41 24.66 -1.92 10.92
C ARG A 41 24.90 -0.62 11.69
N LEU A 42 23.84 0.12 12.04
CA LEU A 42 23.90 1.35 12.85
C LEU A 42 24.08 1.02 14.34
N SER A 43 25.32 0.72 14.72
CA SER A 43 25.70 0.33 16.09
C SER A 43 26.30 1.49 16.91
N THR A 44 26.66 2.61 16.28
CA THR A 44 27.32 3.72 16.98
C THR A 44 26.31 4.57 17.77
N PRO A 45 26.74 5.20 18.89
CA PRO A 45 25.88 6.09 19.65
C PRO A 45 25.40 7.32 18.85
N GLN A 46 26.20 7.78 17.88
CA GLN A 46 25.86 8.93 17.03
C GLN A 46 24.68 8.61 16.09
N ASP A 47 24.52 7.35 15.69
CA ASP A 47 23.49 6.92 14.74
C ASP A 47 22.12 6.68 15.40
N ARG A 48 21.99 6.84 16.72
CA ARG A 48 20.76 6.51 17.48
C ARG A 48 19.51 7.20 16.92
N ALA A 49 19.63 8.47 16.52
CA ALA A 49 18.52 9.23 15.95
C ALA A 49 18.09 8.67 14.58
N LEU A 50 19.05 8.35 13.72
CA LEU A 50 18.81 7.76 12.40
C LEU A 50 18.18 6.36 12.56
N ARG A 51 18.71 5.55 13.47
CA ARG A 51 18.20 4.22 13.78
C ARG A 51 16.72 4.28 14.20
N SER A 52 16.37 5.18 15.11
CA SER A 52 14.98 5.39 15.55
C SER A 52 14.06 5.88 14.42
N ALA A 53 14.57 6.74 13.53
CA ALA A 53 13.82 7.19 12.36
C ALA A 53 13.53 6.03 11.39
N ILE A 54 14.53 5.18 11.12
CA ILE A 54 14.38 3.99 10.26
C ILE A 54 13.38 3.00 10.87
N GLU A 55 13.48 2.72 12.17
CA GLU A 55 12.54 1.84 12.87
C GLU A 55 11.10 2.36 12.77
N ARG A 56 10.90 3.69 12.84
CA ARG A 56 9.60 4.30 12.62
C ARG A 56 9.10 4.10 11.19
N VAL A 57 9.95 4.24 10.18
CA VAL A 57 9.59 3.98 8.78
C VAL A 57 9.18 2.52 8.59
N ILE A 58 9.95 1.57 9.14
CA ILE A 58 9.64 0.13 9.09
C ILE A 58 8.27 -0.15 9.71
N ARG A 59 7.98 0.39 10.90
CA ARG A 59 6.69 0.21 11.57
C ARG A 59 5.52 0.78 10.76
N ILE A 60 5.66 1.99 10.23
CA ILE A 60 4.62 2.61 9.40
C ILE A 60 4.39 1.78 8.14
N PHE A 61 5.46 1.31 7.49
CA PHE A 61 5.35 0.49 6.29
C PHE A 61 4.62 -0.83 6.57
N LYS A 62 5.02 -1.57 7.62
CA LYS A 62 4.34 -2.82 8.05
C LYS A 62 2.86 -2.58 8.32
N SER A 63 2.52 -1.50 9.01
CA SER A 63 1.12 -1.15 9.28
C SER A 63 0.33 -0.85 8.01
N ARG A 64 0.90 -0.08 7.06
CA ARG A 64 0.23 0.25 5.79
C ARG A 64 0.04 -0.99 4.92
N LEU A 65 1.04 -1.87 4.87
CA LEU A 65 0.94 -3.13 4.17
C LEU A 65 -0.19 -3.98 4.75
N PHE A 66 -0.24 -4.12 6.08
CA PHE A 66 -1.29 -4.89 6.74
C PHE A 66 -2.69 -4.33 6.47
N GLN A 67 -2.86 -3.01 6.52
CA GLN A 67 -4.13 -2.37 6.18
C GLN A 67 -4.53 -2.64 4.72
N ALA A 68 -3.62 -2.50 3.76
CA ALA A 68 -3.91 -2.82 2.36
C ALA A 68 -4.32 -4.29 2.16
N LEU A 69 -3.74 -5.21 2.92
CA LEU A 69 -4.12 -6.62 2.89
C LEU A 69 -5.52 -6.85 3.49
N LEU A 70 -5.85 -6.17 4.59
CA LEU A 70 -7.20 -6.22 5.17
C LEU A 70 -8.25 -5.67 4.21
N ASP A 71 -7.98 -4.56 3.53
CA ASP A 71 -8.90 -3.97 2.55
C ASP A 71 -9.21 -4.96 1.40
N ILE A 72 -8.19 -5.69 0.93
CA ILE A 72 -8.37 -6.73 -0.10
C ILE A 72 -9.16 -7.93 0.46
N GLN A 73 -8.86 -8.36 1.69
CA GLN A 73 -9.56 -9.47 2.33
C GLN A 73 -11.04 -9.12 2.54
N GLU A 74 -11.34 -7.94 3.07
CA GLU A 74 -12.70 -7.44 3.28
C GLU A 74 -13.49 -7.41 1.95
N PHE A 75 -12.89 -6.89 0.88
CA PHE A 75 -13.50 -6.93 -0.46
C PHE A 75 -13.80 -8.36 -0.92
N TYR A 76 -12.83 -9.27 -0.75
CA TYR A 76 -13.01 -10.67 -1.13
C TYR A 76 -14.17 -11.31 -0.36
N GLU A 77 -14.27 -11.07 0.94
CA GLU A 77 -15.31 -11.63 1.81
C GLU A 77 -16.70 -11.02 1.54
N LEU A 78 -16.79 -9.69 1.47
CA LEU A 78 -18.07 -8.97 1.36
C LEU A 78 -18.63 -8.92 -0.07
N THR A 79 -17.78 -8.98 -1.10
CA THR A 79 -18.23 -8.89 -2.50
C THR A 79 -18.10 -10.23 -3.21
N LEU A 80 -16.92 -10.86 -3.16
CA LEU A 80 -16.66 -12.04 -3.99
C LEU A 80 -17.22 -13.34 -3.40
N LEU A 81 -17.14 -13.53 -2.09
CA LEU A 81 -17.71 -14.70 -1.39
C LEU A 81 -19.22 -14.63 -1.16
N ASP A 82 -19.84 -13.46 -1.29
CA ASP A 82 -21.30 -13.33 -1.13
C ASP A 82 -22.05 -14.07 -2.26
N GLU A 83 -22.67 -15.20 -1.92
CA GLU A 83 -23.44 -16.02 -2.86
C GLU A 83 -24.79 -15.39 -3.25
N SER A 84 -25.28 -14.40 -2.50
CA SER A 84 -26.51 -13.69 -2.81
C SER A 84 -26.35 -12.66 -3.94
N LYS A 85 -25.11 -12.24 -4.22
CA LYS A 85 -24.78 -11.27 -5.27
C LYS A 85 -24.62 -11.94 -6.63
N THR A 86 -25.25 -11.34 -7.64
CA THR A 86 -25.06 -11.75 -9.03
C THR A 86 -23.67 -11.37 -9.54
N VAL A 87 -23.20 -12.06 -10.60
CA VAL A 87 -21.90 -11.74 -11.23
C VAL A 87 -21.84 -10.26 -11.65
N GLN A 88 -22.93 -9.70 -12.15
CA GLN A 88 -23.02 -8.31 -12.58
C GLN A 88 -22.85 -7.35 -11.40
N GLN A 89 -23.45 -7.63 -10.25
CA GLN A 89 -23.26 -6.85 -9.02
C GLN A 89 -21.82 -6.92 -8.54
N LYS A 90 -21.23 -8.13 -8.51
CA LYS A 90 -19.82 -8.32 -8.15
C LYS A 90 -18.88 -7.55 -9.07
N THR A 91 -19.14 -7.56 -10.38
CA THR A 91 -18.37 -6.77 -11.35
C THR A 91 -18.50 -5.27 -11.08
N ALA A 92 -19.70 -4.76 -10.85
CA ALA A 92 -19.91 -3.34 -10.56
C ALA A 92 -19.18 -2.90 -9.28
N GLU A 93 -19.31 -3.67 -8.18
CA GLU A 93 -18.61 -3.41 -6.93
C GLU A 93 -17.09 -3.48 -7.07
N THR A 94 -16.59 -4.43 -7.86
CA THR A 94 -15.15 -4.58 -8.15
C THR A 94 -14.60 -3.37 -8.92
N LEU A 95 -15.35 -2.85 -9.90
CA LEU A 95 -14.93 -1.65 -10.63
C LEU A 95 -14.94 -0.42 -9.73
N LEU A 96 -15.95 -0.29 -8.86
CA LEU A 96 -16.04 0.81 -7.91
C LEU A 96 -14.87 0.83 -6.93
N ILE A 97 -14.50 -0.32 -6.35
CA ILE A 97 -13.39 -0.37 -5.40
C ILE A 97 -12.05 -0.08 -6.09
N ALA A 98 -11.86 -0.55 -7.34
CA ALA A 98 -10.68 -0.23 -8.14
C ALA A 98 -10.58 1.28 -8.40
N SER A 99 -11.66 1.92 -8.87
CA SER A 99 -11.68 3.37 -9.10
C SER A 99 -11.44 4.17 -7.81
N LYS A 100 -11.95 3.70 -6.67
CA LYS A 100 -11.71 4.32 -5.37
C LYS A 100 -10.22 4.28 -5.01
N TRP A 101 -9.57 3.12 -5.14
CA TRP A 101 -8.14 2.98 -4.85
C TRP A 101 -7.26 3.83 -5.78
N GLU A 102 -7.63 3.94 -7.05
CA GLU A 102 -6.96 4.84 -8.01
C GLU A 102 -7.06 6.32 -7.58
N GLN A 103 -8.24 6.76 -7.17
CA GLN A 103 -8.46 8.12 -6.68
C GLN A 103 -7.71 8.39 -5.37
N ASP A 104 -7.75 7.47 -4.40
CA ASP A 104 -7.04 7.61 -3.13
C ASP A 104 -5.52 7.75 -3.34
N ASN A 105 -4.98 7.05 -4.34
CA ASN A 105 -3.57 7.18 -4.72
C ASN A 105 -3.27 8.53 -5.39
N ALA A 106 -4.17 9.02 -6.26
CA ALA A 106 -4.02 10.32 -6.91
C ALA A 106 -4.10 11.49 -5.91
N ILE A 107 -5.00 11.43 -4.94
CA ILE A 107 -5.14 12.44 -3.88
C ILE A 107 -3.85 12.49 -3.03
N LYS A 108 -3.34 11.32 -2.61
CA LYS A 108 -2.08 11.23 -1.86
C LYS A 108 -0.90 11.82 -2.66
N ALA A 109 -0.85 11.61 -3.97
CA ALA A 109 0.20 12.19 -4.82
C ALA A 109 0.10 13.72 -4.90
N ASN A 110 -1.11 14.26 -5.02
CA ASN A 110 -1.34 15.71 -5.11
C ASN A 110 -1.05 16.44 -3.79
N GLU A 111 -1.37 15.85 -2.64
CA GLU A 111 -1.04 16.43 -1.32
C GLU A 111 0.48 16.55 -1.11
N VAL A 112 1.25 15.57 -1.57
CA VAL A 112 2.72 15.59 -1.52
C VAL A 112 3.28 16.72 -2.39
N SER A 113 2.72 16.92 -3.58
CA SER A 113 3.11 18.00 -4.50
C SER A 113 2.83 19.40 -3.93
N MET A 114 1.65 19.61 -3.33
CA MET A 114 1.29 20.88 -2.69
C MET A 114 2.13 21.18 -1.44
N ARG A 115 2.50 20.17 -0.64
CA ARG A 115 3.43 20.35 0.48
C ARG A 115 4.86 20.68 0.03
N GLY A 116 5.29 20.23 -1.14
CA GLY A 116 6.57 20.62 -1.74
C GLY A 116 6.60 22.11 -2.05
N GLN A 117 5.57 22.61 -2.76
CA GLN A 117 5.47 24.01 -3.19
C GLN A 117 5.31 25.00 -2.02
N ALA A 118 4.59 24.62 -0.95
CA ALA A 118 4.42 25.46 0.23
C ALA A 118 5.73 25.68 1.01
N ARG A 119 6.65 24.70 1.01
CA ARG A 119 7.95 24.81 1.71
C ARG A 119 8.93 25.68 0.93
N GLU A 120 8.87 25.65 -0.39
CA GLU A 120 9.69 26.47 -1.29
C GLU A 120 9.29 27.96 -1.21
N SER A 121 7.99 28.23 -1.08
CA SER A 121 7.44 29.58 -0.89
C SER A 121 7.85 30.24 0.45
N LEU A 122 8.11 29.44 1.49
CA LEU A 122 8.59 29.92 2.80
C LEU A 122 10.10 30.23 2.79
N HIS A 123 10.88 29.51 1.97
CA HIS A 123 12.32 29.71 1.87
C HIS A 123 12.67 31.00 1.11
N VAL A 124 11.95 31.30 0.03
CA VAL A 124 12.18 32.51 -0.80
C VAL A 124 11.87 33.82 -0.05
N LYS A 125 10.95 33.80 0.92
CA LYS A 125 10.59 35.00 1.72
C LYS A 125 11.53 35.28 2.90
N SER A 126 12.43 34.36 3.24
CA SER A 126 13.44 34.56 4.30
C SER A 126 14.78 35.09 3.78
N ASP A 127 14.97 35.20 2.46
CA ASP A 127 16.19 35.78 1.91
C ASP A 127 16.23 37.30 2.14
N PRO A 128 17.27 37.84 2.80
CA PRO A 128 17.38 39.28 3.07
C PRO A 128 17.52 40.14 1.80
N PHE A 129 17.65 39.52 0.62
CA PHE A 129 17.73 40.18 -0.68
C PHE A 129 16.37 40.39 -1.36
N TYR A 130 15.25 39.93 -0.77
CA TYR A 130 13.91 40.05 -1.38
C TYR A 130 13.20 41.39 -1.14
N ASN A 131 13.85 42.35 -0.45
CA ASN A 131 13.38 43.73 -0.30
C ASN A 131 14.43 44.69 -0.87
N VAL A 132 14.48 44.81 -2.19
CA VAL A 132 15.02 45.98 -2.90
C VAL A 132 14.00 46.45 -3.91
#